data_AF-A0ABD5NFQ0-F1
#
_entry.id   AF-A0ABD5NFQ0-F1
#
_cell.length_a   1.000
_cell.length_b   1.000
_cell.length_c   1.000
_cell.angle_alpha   90.00
_cell.angle_beta   90.00
_cell.angle_gamma   90.00
#
_symmetry.space_group_name_H-M   'P 1'
#
loop_
_entity.id
_entity.type
_entity.pdbx_description
1 polymer ?
#
loop_
_entity_poly.entity_id
_entity_poly.type
_entity_poly.pdbx_seq_one_letter_code
_entity_poly.pdbx_strand_id
1 'polypeptide(L)' 'MGILDSVGELVGSVIAVALLLVLAIVSFFVTVFIVQAGADLAGYDPSGDFVTLSAAVLTAGAIVGGASPLTATAGLE' A
#
# COMPACT_ATOMS: atom_id res chain seq x y z
N MET A 1 6.08 -32.44 -7.06
CA MET A 1 6.53 -31.08 -7.40
C MET A 1 7.92 -31.18 -7.99
N GLY A 2 8.03 -31.14 -9.31
CA GLY A 2 9.34 -31.13 -9.98
C GLY A 2 10.02 -29.78 -9.79
N ILE A 3 11.34 -29.71 -9.95
CA ILE A 3 12.11 -28.47 -9.75
C ILE A 3 11.61 -27.30 -10.63
N LEU A 4 11.04 -27.59 -11.81
CA LEU A 4 10.45 -26.59 -12.70
C LEU A 4 9.16 -25.97 -12.13
N ASP A 5 8.42 -26.73 -11.33
CA ASP A 5 7.19 -26.31 -10.65
C ASP A 5 7.52 -25.28 -9.55
N SER A 6 8.52 -25.59 -8.72
CA SER A 6 9.01 -24.70 -7.66
C SER A 6 9.64 -23.40 -8.20
N VAL A 7 10.34 -23.47 -9.35
CA VAL A 7 10.87 -22.27 -10.00
C VAL A 7 9.74 -21.40 -10.56
N GLY A 8 8.69 -22.01 -11.12
CA GLY A 8 7.50 -21.29 -11.58
C GLY A 8 6.79 -20.56 -10.44
N GLU A 9 6.62 -21.21 -9.29
CA GLU A 9 6.02 -20.61 -8.10
C GLU A 9 6.85 -19.44 -7.56
N LEU A 10 8.18 -19.59 -7.51
CA LEU A 10 9.09 -18.52 -7.08
C LEU A 10 8.98 -17.29 -8.00
N VAL A 11 9.02 -17.49 -9.31
CA VAL A 11 8.89 -16.40 -10.29
C VAL A 11 7.52 -15.73 -10.16
N GLY A 12 6.45 -16.51 -10.00
CA GLY A 12 5.10 -15.98 -9.75
C GLY A 12 5.03 -15.12 -8.49
N SER A 13 5.63 -15.58 -7.38
CA SER A 13 5.69 -14.83 -6.11
C SER A 13 6.44 -13.51 -6.27
N VAL A 14 7.59 -13.51 -6.94
CA VAL A 14 8.38 -12.29 -7.18
C VAL A 14 7.59 -11.27 -7.99
N ILE A 15 6.90 -11.71 -9.05
CA ILE A 15 6.06 -10.82 -9.86
C ILE A 15 4.90 -10.27 -9.03
N ALA A 16 4.24 -11.11 -8.24
CA ALA A 16 3.14 -10.66 -7.37
C ALA A 16 3.61 -9.59 -6.36
N VAL A 17 4.74 -9.82 -5.69
CA VAL A 17 5.34 -8.83 -4.76
C VAL A 17 5.69 -7.53 -5.49
N ALA A 18 6.26 -7.61 -6.69
CA ALA A 18 6.58 -6.43 -7.48
C ALA A 18 5.32 -5.61 -7.83
N LEU A 19 4.23 -6.27 -8.22
CA LEU A 19 2.95 -5.61 -8.51
C LEU A 19 2.35 -4.95 -7.27
N LEU A 20 2.38 -5.64 -6.12
CA LEU A 20 1.91 -5.08 -4.85
C LEU A 20 2.75 -3.87 -4.42
N LEU A 21 4.06 -3.90 -4.62
CA LEU A 21 4.94 -2.75 -4.36
C LEU A 21 4.59 -1.55 -5.23
N VAL A 22 4.34 -1.76 -6.53
CA VAL A 22 3.92 -0.68 -7.43
C VAL A 22 2.59 -0.07 -6.96
N LEU A 23 1.61 -0.90 -6.60
CA LEU A 23 0.34 -0.43 -6.05
C LEU A 23 0.52 0.37 -4.75
N ALA A 24 1.39 -0.10 -3.85
CA ALA A 24 1.70 0.59 -2.59
C ALA A 24 2.34 1.97 -2.84
N ILE A 25 3.27 2.07 -3.79
CA ILE A 25 3.91 3.34 -4.16
C ILE A 25 2.87 4.33 -4.69
N VAL A 26 2.00 3.89 -5.61
CA VAL A 26 0.94 4.76 -6.14
C VAL A 26 -0.02 5.20 -5.04
N SER A 27 -0.42 4.28 -4.15
CA SER A 27 -1.27 4.59 -3.00
C SER A 27 -0.65 5.65 -2.08
N PHE A 28 0.66 5.55 -1.82
CA PHE A 28 1.39 6.52 -1.02
C PHE A 28 1.35 7.93 -1.62
N PHE A 29 1.64 8.09 -2.91
CA PHE A 29 1.62 9.40 -3.56
C PHE A 29 0.23 10.05 -3.55
N VAL A 30 -0.82 9.26 -3.76
CA VAL A 30 -2.20 9.75 -3.64
C VAL A 30 -2.49 10.17 -2.20
N THR A 31 -1.99 9.43 -1.21
CA THR A 31 -2.18 9.77 0.21
C THR A 31 -1.46 11.08 0.58
N VAL A 32 -0.26 11.34 0.06
CA VAL A 32 0.45 12.62 0.24
C VAL A 32 -0.41 13.79 -0.26
N PHE A 33 -1.01 13.65 -1.44
CA PHE A 33 -1.92 14.65 -1.98
C PHE A 33 -3.14 14.87 -1.08
N ILE A 34 -3.74 13.80 -0.56
CA ILE A 34 -4.88 13.89 0.36
C ILE A 34 -4.51 14.65 1.64
N VAL A 35 -3.35 14.36 2.23
CA VAL A 35 -2.89 15.01 3.47
C VAL A 35 -2.62 16.50 3.23
N GLN A 36 -1.95 16.84 2.13
CA GLN A 36 -1.67 18.23 1.76
C GLN A 36 -2.97 19.02 1.56
N ALA A 37 -3.88 18.50 0.73
CA ALA A 37 -5.17 19.15 0.47
C ALA A 37 -6.02 19.28 1.75
N GLY A 38 -5.98 18.27 2.64
CA GLY A 38 -6.65 18.33 3.93
C GLY A 38 -6.08 19.40 4.87
N ALA A 39 -4.76 19.59 4.86
CA ALA A 39 -4.10 20.63 5.64
C ALA A 39 -4.46 22.04 5.14
N ASP A 40 -4.46 22.23 3.82
CA ASP A 40 -4.84 23.50 3.19
C ASP A 40 -6.29 23.88 3.54
N LEU A 41 -7.22 22.92 3.50
CA LEU A 41 -8.62 23.11 3.90
C LEU A 41 -8.77 23.47 5.39
N ALA A 42 -7.88 22.99 6.23
CA ALA A 42 -7.86 23.28 7.66
C ALA A 42 -7.12 24.59 8.00
N GLY A 43 -6.52 25.26 7.00
CA GLY A 43 -5.75 26.49 7.20
C GLY A 43 -4.39 26.27 7.87
N TYR A 44 -3.85 25.05 7.79
CA TYR A 44 -2.50 24.74 8.27
C TYR A 44 -1.48 24.82 7.13
N ASP A 45 -0.27 25.24 7.46
CA ASP A 45 0.90 25.21 6.56
C ASP A 45 1.94 24.21 7.12
N PRO A 46 1.70 22.90 7.01
CA PRO A 46 2.62 21.89 7.53
C PRO A 46 3.88 21.80 6.67
N SER A 47 5.01 21.49 7.31
CA SER A 47 6.22 21.16 6.56
C SER A 47 6.04 19.88 5.74
N GLY A 48 6.69 19.80 4.59
CA GLY A 48 6.62 18.63 3.71
C GLY A 48 7.03 17.31 4.38
N ASP A 49 7.95 17.37 5.35
CA ASP A 49 8.35 16.20 6.15
C ASP A 49 7.18 15.66 6.98
N PHE A 50 6.37 16.54 7.56
CA PHE A 50 5.18 16.17 8.34
C PHE A 50 4.10 15.55 7.43
N VAL A 51 3.86 16.14 6.27
CA VAL A 51 2.91 15.62 5.28
C VAL A 51 3.32 14.23 4.82
N THR A 52 4.61 14.04 4.54
CA THR A 52 5.18 12.76 4.08
C THR A 52 5.07 11.69 5.17
N LEU A 53 5.40 12.02 6.42
CA LEU A 53 5.28 11.10 7.55
C LEU A 53 3.81 10.71 7.83
N SER A 54 2.91 11.69 7.88
CA SER A 54 1.49 11.44 8.08
C SER A 54 0.90 10.59 6.95
N ALA A 55 1.28 10.86 5.70
CA ALA A 55 0.89 10.05 4.56
C ALA A 55 1.41 8.62 4.69
N ALA A 56 2.66 8.41 5.12
CA ALA A 56 3.24 7.07 5.30
C ALA A 56 2.45 6.25 6.32
N VAL A 57 2.09 6.85 7.46
CA VAL A 57 1.29 6.20 8.50
C VAL A 57 -0.12 5.87 8.00
N LEU A 58 -0.77 6.80 7.30
CA LEU A 58 -2.10 6.58 6.73
C LEU A 58 -2.10 5.50 5.64
N THR A 59 -1.10 5.51 4.75
CA THR A 59 -0.95 4.49 3.71
C THR A 59 -0.72 3.11 4.33
N ALA A 60 0.13 3.00 5.36
CA ALA A 60 0.32 1.75 6.08
C ALA A 60 -0.99 1.23 6.69
N GLY A 61 -1.76 2.12 7.33
CA GLY A 61 -3.08 1.79 7.88
C GLY A 61 -4.09 1.36 6.81
N ALA A 62 -4.11 2.04 5.66
CA ALA A 62 -5.00 1.72 4.54
C ALA A 62 -4.67 0.36 3.90
N ILE A 63 -3.37 0.05 3.74
CA ILE A 63 -2.91 -1.24 3.19
C ILE A 63 -3.28 -2.39 4.15
N VAL A 64 -3.00 -2.23 5.45
CA VAL A 64 -3.33 -3.25 6.45
C VAL A 64 -4.84 -3.42 6.60
N GLY A 65 -5.60 -2.32 6.65
CA GLY A 65 -7.06 -2.37 6.75
C GLY A 65 -7.73 -2.96 5.50
N GLY A 66 -7.17 -2.72 4.32
CA GLY A 66 -7.63 -3.32 3.06
C GLY A 66 -7.33 -4.81 2.92
N ALA A 67 -6.34 -5.34 3.64
CA ALA A 67 -6.05 -6.77 3.65
C ALA A 67 -7.18 -7.59 4.31
N SER A 68 -7.91 -7.01 5.28
CA SER A 68 -8.99 -7.69 6.00
C SER A 68 -10.16 -8.17 5.11
N PRO A 69 -10.77 -7.34 4.24
CA PRO A 69 -11.80 -7.81 3.31
C PRO A 69 -11.28 -8.81 2.26
N LEU A 70 -9.99 -8.74 1.90
CA LEU A 70 -9.39 -9.72 1.00
C LEU A 70 -9.32 -11.12 1.65
N THR A 71 -8.97 -11.17 2.94
CA THR A 71 -8.97 -12.42 3.72
C THR A 71 -10.38 -13.01 3.86
N ALA A 72 -11.38 -12.17 4.14
CA ALA A 72 -12.78 -12.59 4.26
C ALA A 72 -13.34 -13.14 2.94
N THR A 73 -12.97 -12.55 1.80
CA THR A 73 -13.40 -13.02 0.47
C THR A 73 -12.63 -14.24 -0.03
N ALA A 74 -11.43 -14.51 0.49
CA ALA A 74 -10.63 -15.69 0.17
C ALA A 74 -11.10 -16.98 0.88
N GLY A 75 -12.11 -16.91 1.75
CA GLY A 75 -12.69 -18.09 2.42
C GLY A 75 -11.76 -18.73 3.46
N LEU A 76 -10.89 -17.92 4.09
CA LEU A 76 -9.96 -18.35 5.13
C LEU A 76 -10.52 -18.20 6.56
N GLU A 77 -11.84 -18.03 6.69
CA GLU A 77 -12.59 -18.08 7.95
C GLU A 77 -13.40 -19.39 8.09
#